data_AF-A0A023D563-F1
#
_entry.id   AF-A0A023D563-F1
#
_cell.length_a   1.000
_cell.length_b   1.000
_cell.length_c   1.000
_cell.angle_alpha   90.00
_cell.angle_beta   90.00
_cell.angle_gamma   90.00
#
_symmetry.space_group_name_H-M   'P 1'
#
loop_
_entity.id
_entity.type
_entity.pdbx_description
1 polymer ?
#
loop_
_entity_poly.entity_id
_entity_poly.type
_entity_poly.pdbx_seq_one_letter_code
_entity_poly.pdbx_strand_id
1 'polypeptide(L)'
;MHDHIVLRLAGRWPAPSILRFDVGRGTLLSMVGKGFGITIVGAATALLPTSGVAFVPFTDEPEPVTFTAVWLPSNRSTPLRNLLVLAAEMSRSVQPAAASVDSL
;
A
#
# COMPACT_ATOMS: atom_id res chain seq x y z
N MET A 1 -1.98 -2.28 -8.20
CA MET A 1 -3.36 -1.88 -7.81
C MET A 1 -4.41 -2.51 -8.71
N HIS A 2 -4.40 -2.24 -10.02
CA HIS A 2 -5.32 -2.90 -10.96
C HIS A 2 -5.29 -4.42 -10.82
N ASP A 3 -4.10 -5.03 -10.83
CA ASP A 3 -4.00 -6.49 -10.74
C ASP A 3 -4.45 -7.01 -9.38
N HIS A 4 -4.29 -6.24 -8.31
CA HIS A 4 -4.81 -6.59 -7.00
C HIS A 4 -6.35 -6.54 -6.96
N ILE A 5 -6.98 -5.54 -7.62
CA ILE A 5 -8.44 -5.49 -7.79
C ILE A 5 -8.94 -6.69 -8.60
N VAL A 6 -8.26 -7.00 -9.72
CA VAL A 6 -8.62 -8.11 -10.61
C VAL A 6 -8.46 -9.45 -9.91
N LEU A 7 -7.33 -9.69 -9.20
CA LEU A 7 -7.09 -10.92 -8.44
C LEU A 7 -8.15 -11.13 -7.36
N ARG A 8 -8.51 -10.07 -6.63
CA ARG A 8 -9.50 -10.16 -5.54
C ARG A 8 -10.93 -10.42 -6.03
N LEU A 9 -11.22 -10.04 -7.27
CA LEU A 9 -12.53 -10.21 -7.89
C LEU A 9 -12.61 -11.41 -8.84
N ALA A 10 -11.47 -12.07 -9.12
CA ALA A 10 -11.42 -13.28 -9.92
C ALA A 10 -12.20 -14.42 -9.24
N GLY A 11 -13.29 -14.86 -9.87
CA GLY A 11 -13.99 -16.10 -9.54
C GLY A 11 -15.20 -15.98 -8.60
N ARG A 12 -15.55 -14.80 -8.08
CA ARG A 12 -16.72 -14.64 -7.17
C ARG A 12 -17.79 -13.66 -7.65
N TRP A 13 -17.47 -12.74 -8.55
CA TRP A 13 -18.36 -11.64 -8.97
C TRP A 13 -18.31 -11.41 -10.48
N PRO A 14 -19.36 -10.84 -11.09
CA PRO A 14 -19.26 -10.28 -12.44
C PRO A 14 -18.08 -9.33 -12.53
N ALA A 15 -17.40 -9.30 -13.68
CA ALA A 15 -16.22 -8.47 -13.86
C ALA A 15 -16.56 -6.99 -13.51
N PRO A 16 -15.83 -6.36 -12.58
CA PRO A 16 -16.09 -4.97 -12.21
C PRO A 16 -15.82 -4.05 -13.40
N SER A 17 -16.61 -2.99 -13.53
CA SER A 17 -16.22 -1.86 -14.39
C SER A 17 -15.08 -1.10 -13.70
N ILE A 18 -13.86 -1.22 -14.22
CA ILE A 18 -12.70 -0.51 -13.71
C ILE A 18 -12.46 0.71 -14.60
N LEU A 19 -12.85 1.89 -14.11
CA LEU A 19 -12.52 3.16 -14.73
C LEU A 19 -11.16 3.63 -14.23
N ARG A 20 -10.27 3.97 -15.16
CA ARG A 20 -8.93 4.49 -14.86
C ARG A 20 -8.89 5.98 -15.14
N PHE A 21 -8.41 6.73 -14.16
CA PHE A 21 -8.16 8.17 -14.29
C PHE A 21 -6.66 8.41 -14.16
N ASP A 22 -6.10 9.21 -15.07
CA ASP A 22 -4.71 9.64 -15.01
C ASP A 22 -4.58 10.82 -14.05
N VAL A 23 -4.64 10.52 -12.74
CA VAL A 23 -4.64 11.52 -11.67
C VAL A 23 -3.73 11.09 -10.52
N GLY A 24 -3.15 12.07 -9.83
CA GLY A 24 -2.36 11.83 -8.62
C GLY A 24 -3.20 11.35 -7.44
N ARG A 25 -2.52 10.81 -6.41
CA ARG A 25 -3.14 10.28 -5.18
C ARG A 25 -4.17 11.22 -4.54
N GLY A 26 -3.82 12.50 -4.36
CA GLY A 26 -4.71 13.47 -3.70
C GLY A 26 -6.00 13.72 -4.47
N THR A 27 -5.90 13.85 -5.79
CA THR A 27 -7.06 13.98 -6.68
C THR A 27 -7.92 12.73 -6.65
N LEU A 28 -7.31 11.54 -6.70
CA LEU A 28 -8.04 10.27 -6.61
C LEU A 28 -8.85 10.17 -5.32
N LEU A 29 -8.26 10.52 -4.16
CA LEU A 29 -8.97 10.53 -2.88
C LEU A 29 -10.09 11.58 -2.84
N SER A 30 -9.88 12.74 -3.46
CA SER A 30 -10.92 13.77 -3.58
C SER A 30 -12.11 13.31 -4.42
N MET A 31 -11.87 12.51 -5.47
CA MET A 31 -12.94 11.91 -6.26
C MET A 31 -13.73 10.87 -5.46
N VAL A 32 -13.05 10.04 -4.67
CA VAL A 32 -13.71 9.08 -3.77
C VAL A 32 -14.56 9.82 -2.74
N GLY A 33 -14.03 10.87 -2.10
CA GLY A 33 -14.80 11.70 -1.15
C GLY A 33 -16.00 12.43 -1.77
N LYS A 34 -16.02 12.59 -3.09
CA LYS A 34 -17.15 13.14 -3.86
C LYS A 34 -18.12 12.06 -4.40
N GLY A 35 -17.90 10.78 -4.09
CA GLY A 35 -18.81 9.70 -4.47
C GLY A 35 -18.60 9.12 -5.88
N PHE A 36 -17.44 9.36 -6.52
CA PHE A 36 -17.15 8.80 -7.85
C PHE A 36 -16.91 7.28 -7.84
N GLY A 37 -16.73 6.68 -6.66
CA GLY A 37 -16.50 5.25 -6.50
C GLY A 37 -15.60 4.93 -5.30
N ILE A 38 -15.01 3.74 -5.32
CA ILE A 38 -14.04 3.27 -4.32
C ILE A 38 -12.67 3.06 -4.96
N THR A 39 -11.64 3.05 -4.14
CA THR A 39 -10.27 2.74 -4.58
C THR A 39 -9.57 1.90 -3.54
N ILE A 40 -8.56 1.15 -3.98
CA ILE A 40 -7.63 0.47 -3.08
C ILE A 40 -6.37 1.34 -2.99
N VAL A 41 -5.80 1.45 -1.79
CA VAL A 41 -4.55 2.18 -1.53
C VAL A 41 -3.66 1.38 -0.58
N GLY A 42 -2.36 1.65 -0.60
CA GLY A 42 -1.47 1.16 0.46
C GLY A 42 -1.79 1.83 1.80
N ALA A 43 -1.65 1.08 2.90
CA ALA A 43 -2.03 1.49 4.26
C ALA A 43 -1.44 2.85 4.70
N ALA A 44 -0.24 3.19 4.24
CA ALA A 44 0.40 4.49 4.52
C ALA A 44 -0.44 5.69 4.06
N THR A 45 -1.35 5.52 3.10
CA THR A 45 -2.26 6.59 2.66
C THR A 45 -3.25 6.99 3.74
N ALA A 46 -3.65 6.05 4.61
CA ALA A 46 -4.56 6.32 5.72
C ALA A 46 -3.92 7.16 6.84
N LEU A 47 -2.59 7.32 6.84
CA LEU A 47 -1.89 8.19 7.80
C LEU A 47 -2.21 9.68 7.58
N LEU A 48 -2.73 10.04 6.40
CA LEU A 48 -3.15 11.39 6.06
C LEU A 48 -4.67 11.38 5.79
N PRO A 49 -5.50 11.71 6.80
CA PRO A 49 -6.94 11.72 6.64
C PRO A 49 -7.38 12.62 5.48
N THR A 50 -8.36 12.15 4.70
CA THR A 50 -9.00 12.93 3.64
C THR A 50 -10.48 13.07 3.97
N SER A 51 -11.00 14.30 3.95
CA SER A 51 -12.41 14.57 4.24
C SER A 51 -13.33 13.78 3.31
N GLY A 52 -14.38 13.18 3.87
CA GLY A 52 -15.34 12.37 3.13
C GLY A 52 -14.83 10.99 2.70
N VAL A 53 -13.65 10.55 3.14
CA VAL A 53 -13.09 9.22 2.82
C VAL A 53 -12.95 8.39 4.08
N ALA A 54 -13.56 7.20 4.08
CA ALA A 54 -13.33 6.17 5.08
C ALA A 54 -12.32 5.14 4.56
N PHE A 55 -11.33 4.78 5.39
CA PHE A 55 -10.37 3.72 5.08
C PHE A 55 -10.79 2.43 5.79
N VAL A 56 -10.98 1.35 5.03
CA VAL A 56 -11.35 0.03 5.54
C VAL A 56 -10.20 -0.94 5.25
N PRO A 57 -9.59 -1.56 6.27
CA PRO A 57 -8.51 -2.53 6.06
C PRO A 57 -9.06 -3.84 5.48
N PHE A 58 -8.26 -4.51 4.67
CA PHE A 58 -8.52 -5.90 4.29
C PHE A 58 -8.00 -6.82 5.41
N THR A 59 -8.88 -7.61 6.00
CA THR A 59 -8.53 -8.52 7.12
C THR A 59 -8.16 -9.92 6.64
N ASP A 60 -8.42 -10.22 5.37
CA ASP A 60 -8.22 -11.49 4.69
C ASP A 60 -6.98 -11.52 3.79
N GLU A 61 -6.16 -10.46 3.81
CA GLU A 61 -4.91 -10.37 3.07
C GLU A 61 -3.74 -10.66 4.03
N PRO A 62 -3.24 -11.92 4.08
CA PRO A 62 -2.20 -12.30 5.04
C PRO A 62 -0.82 -11.73 4.70
N GLU A 63 -0.58 -11.42 3.42
CA GLU A 63 0.72 -10.99 2.93
C GLU A 63 0.77 -9.48 2.67
N PRO A 64 1.75 -8.75 3.23
CA PRO A 64 1.89 -7.32 2.99
C PRO A 64 2.32 -7.06 1.53
N VAL A 65 1.76 -5.99 0.94
CA VAL A 65 2.18 -5.50 -0.38
C VAL A 65 3.67 -5.12 -0.31
N THR A 66 4.49 -5.78 -1.13
CA THR A 66 5.94 -5.54 -1.16
C THR A 66 6.26 -4.21 -1.83
N PHE A 67 7.09 -3.40 -1.18
CA PHE A 67 7.70 -2.21 -1.77
C PHE A 67 9.13 -2.54 -2.18
N THR A 68 9.49 -2.22 -3.42
CA THR A 68 10.84 -2.43 -3.95
C THR A 68 11.51 -1.11 -4.27
N ALA A 69 12.78 -0.98 -3.93
CA ALA A 69 13.64 0.08 -4.42
C ALA A 69 14.55 -0.47 -5.52
N VAL A 70 14.77 0.30 -6.59
CA VAL A 70 15.60 -0.10 -7.74
C VAL A 70 16.67 0.95 -7.99
N TRP A 71 17.86 0.49 -8.35
CA TRP A 71 19.01 1.34 -8.70
C TRP A 71 19.88 0.64 -9.74
N LEU A 72 20.74 1.41 -10.41
CA LEU A 72 21.73 0.85 -11.33
C LEU A 72 22.67 -0.11 -10.57
N PRO A 73 22.97 -1.31 -11.10
CA PRO A 73 23.85 -2.28 -10.44
C PRO A 73 25.24 -1.73 -10.08
N SER A 74 25.72 -0.75 -10.86
CA SER A 74 27.01 -0.08 -10.66
C SER A 74 26.98 1.09 -9.65
N ASN A 75 25.81 1.47 -9.11
CA ASN A 75 25.70 2.58 -8.18
C ASN A 75 26.34 2.23 -6.82
N ARG A 76 27.49 2.85 -6.54
CA ARG A 76 28.22 2.70 -5.27
C ARG A 76 28.18 3.96 -4.39
N SER A 77 27.23 4.86 -4.64
CA SER A 77 27.16 6.14 -3.94
C SER A 77 26.90 5.98 -2.43
N THR A 78 27.62 6.76 -1.62
CA THR A 78 27.43 6.82 -0.17
C THR A 78 26.00 7.21 0.24
N PRO A 79 25.33 8.19 -0.41
CA PRO A 79 23.95 8.53 -0.07
C PRO A 79 22.96 7.37 -0.21
N LEU A 80 23.06 6.56 -1.27
CA LEU A 80 22.20 5.38 -1.44
C LEU A 80 22.42 4.36 -0.31
N ARG A 81 23.67 4.08 0.02
CA ARG A 81 24.00 3.16 1.13
C ARG A 81 23.43 3.65 2.45
N ASN A 82 23.61 4.94 2.75
CA ASN A 82 23.10 5.54 3.98
C ASN A 82 21.56 5.50 4.02
N LEU A 83 20.89 5.77 2.90
CA LEU A 83 19.44 5.67 2.80
C LEU A 83 18.94 4.24 3.09
N LEU A 84 19.60 3.23 2.54
CA LEU A 84 19.23 1.82 2.78
C LEU A 84 19.46 1.39 4.24
N VAL A 85 20.53 1.87 4.87
CA VAL A 85 20.78 1.64 6.30
C VAL A 85 19.66 2.27 7.14
N LEU A 86 19.32 3.53 6.88
CA LEU A 86 18.23 4.22 7.58
C LEU A 86 16.89 3.50 7.40
N ALA A 87 16.56 3.07 6.17
CA ALA A 87 15.34 2.31 5.91
C ALA A 87 15.30 0.99 6.70
N ALA A 88 16.43 0.28 6.80
CA ALA A 88 16.52 -0.96 7.58
C ALA A 88 16.37 -0.70 9.10
N GLU A 89 16.92 0.41 9.61
CA GLU A 89 16.73 0.84 11.01
C GLU A 89 15.27 1.18 11.31
N MET A 90 14.63 1.96 10.44
CA MET A 90 13.22 2.31 10.56
C MET A 90 12.30 1.10 10.48
N SER A 91 12.63 0.10 9.65
CA SER A 91 11.86 -1.15 9.59
C SER A 91 11.87 -1.89 10.91
N ARG A 92 13.01 -1.91 11.62
CA ARG A 92 13.13 -2.58 12.92
C ARG A 92 12.39 -1.87 14.04
N SER A 93 12.27 -0.55 13.99
CA SER A 93 11.56 0.23 15.00
C SER A 93 10.03 0.23 14.82
N VAL A 94 9.54 -0.08 13.61
CA VAL A 94 8.10 -0.12 13.28
C VAL A 94 7.46 -1.49 13.55
N GLN A 95 8.24 -2.53 13.83
CA GLN A 95 7.72 -3.86 14.14
C GLN A 95 6.90 -3.84 15.46
N PRO A 96 5.59 -4.14 15.46
CA PRO A 96 4.88 -4.41 16.70
C PRO A 96 5.42 -5.71 17.30
N ALA A 97 5.45 -5.80 18.63
CA ALA A 97 5.70 -7.05 19.35
C ALA A 97 4.59 -8.08 19.03
N ALA A 98 4.75 -8.80 17.92
CA ALA A 98 3.95 -9.96 17.56
C ALA A 98 4.90 -11.11 17.25
N ALA A 99 5.63 -11.54 18.27
CA ALA A 99 6.39 -12.78 18.30
C ALA A 99 6.55 -13.23 19.77
N SER A 100 5.43 -13.45 20.45
CA SER A 100 5.42 -14.27 21.68
C SER A 100 4.02 -14.80 21.96
N VAL A 101 3.48 -15.60 21.05
CA VAL A 101 2.52 -16.65 21.43
C VAL A 101 2.86 -17.89 20.61
N ASP A 102 3.96 -18.52 20.99
CA ASP A 102 4.19 -19.95 20.77
C ASP A 102 5.04 -20.42 21.95
N SER A 103 4.37 -20.82 23.03
CA SER A 103 4.86 -21.79 24.03
C SER A 103 3.72 -22.19 24.96
N LEU A 104 3.31 -23.45 24.80
CA LEU A 104 2.40 -24.30 25.60
C LEU A 104 0.90 -24.21 25.31
#